data_AF-A0A8T6ZD74-F1
#
_entry.id   AF-A0A8T6ZD74-F1
#
_cell.length_a   1.000
_cell.length_b   1.000
_cell.length_c   1.000
_cell.angle_alpha   90.00
_cell.angle_beta   90.00
_cell.angle_gamma   90.00
#
_symmetry.space_group_name_H-M   'P 1'
#
loop_
_entity.id
_entity.type
_entity.pdbx_description
1 polymer ?
#
loop_
_entity_poly.entity_id
_entity_poly.type
_entity_poly.pdbx_seq_one_letter_code
_entity_poly.pdbx_strand_id
1 'polypeptide(L)'
;MTQNIYDDPAFFEGYSRLNRSVQGLDGAPEWPALCALLPDVKGMRVLDLGCGYGWFCRWAAQQAAAAVEGVDVSVRMLERARAMTQAMAQSLPQHASIAWRRADLEALEVAERPMMLLIGAQR
;
A
#
# COMPACT_ATOMS: atom_id res chain seq x y z
N MET A 1 7.27 -17.72 11.45
CA MET A 1 8.20 -16.57 11.56
C MET A 1 8.27 -15.97 10.17
N THR A 2 7.61 -14.84 9.97
CA THR A 2 7.53 -14.19 8.66
C THR A 2 8.92 -13.77 8.17
N GLN A 3 9.26 -14.20 6.96
CA GLN A 3 10.51 -13.82 6.33
C GLN A 3 10.43 -12.35 5.84
N ASN A 4 11.23 -11.47 6.44
CA ASN A 4 11.30 -10.05 6.08
C ASN A 4 12.63 -9.74 5.35
N ILE A 5 12.75 -10.21 4.11
CA ILE A 5 13.94 -9.99 3.27
C ILE A 5 14.04 -8.54 2.76
N TYR A 6 12.96 -7.76 2.85
CA TYR A 6 12.90 -6.39 2.35
C TYR A 6 13.62 -5.38 3.25
N ASP A 7 13.96 -5.76 4.49
CA ASP A 7 14.83 -4.95 5.35
C ASP A 7 16.33 -5.21 5.11
N ASP A 8 16.69 -6.26 4.34
CA ASP A 8 18.05 -6.46 3.85
C ASP A 8 18.41 -5.36 2.82
N PRO A 9 19.48 -4.59 3.04
CA PRO A 9 19.82 -3.47 2.17
C PRO A 9 20.10 -3.87 0.72
N ALA A 10 20.79 -5.00 0.50
CA ALA A 10 21.19 -5.42 -0.84
C ALA A 10 19.98 -5.89 -1.65
N PHE A 11 19.10 -6.67 -1.01
CA PHE A 11 17.83 -7.06 -1.61
C PHE A 11 16.94 -5.85 -1.90
N PHE A 12 16.80 -4.94 -0.93
CA PHE A 12 15.97 -3.74 -1.09
C PHE A 12 16.46 -2.86 -2.24
N GLU A 13 17.77 -2.68 -2.39
CA GLU A 13 18.34 -1.91 -3.50
C GLU A 13 17.98 -2.52 -4.85
N GLY A 14 18.18 -3.83 -5.03
CA GLY A 14 17.80 -4.53 -6.26
C GLY A 14 16.30 -4.43 -6.53
N TYR A 15 15.48 -4.67 -5.50
CA TYR A 15 14.02 -4.58 -5.58
C TYR A 15 13.54 -3.17 -5.99
N SER A 16 14.19 -2.12 -5.47
CA SER A 16 13.81 -0.73 -5.73
C SER A 16 13.93 -0.30 -7.19
N ARG A 17 14.68 -1.06 -8.00
CA ARG A 17 14.92 -0.79 -9.43
C ARG A 17 13.90 -1.47 -10.36
N LEU A 18 13.06 -2.37 -9.83
CA LEU A 18 12.04 -3.04 -10.63
C LEU A 18 11.00 -2.04 -11.15
N ASN A 19 10.43 -2.28 -12.35
CA ASN A 19 9.45 -1.38 -12.95
C ASN A 19 8.28 -1.08 -12.01
N ARG A 20 7.71 -2.07 -11.32
CA ARG A 20 6.66 -1.86 -10.30
C ARG A 20 7.06 -0.96 -9.13
N SER A 21 8.34 -0.97 -8.77
CA SER A 21 8.89 -0.14 -7.70
C SER A 21 9.07 1.32 -8.15
N VAL A 22 9.39 1.53 -9.44
CA VAL A 22 9.68 2.84 -10.03
C VAL A 22 8.42 3.51 -10.60
N GLN A 23 7.64 2.76 -11.38
CA GLN A 23 6.45 3.22 -12.10
C GLN A 23 5.16 3.03 -11.30
N GLY A 24 5.23 2.36 -10.13
CA GLY A 24 4.07 2.13 -9.28
C GLY A 24 3.02 1.27 -9.95
N LEU A 25 1.76 1.68 -9.84
CA LEU A 25 0.61 0.95 -10.39
C LEU A 25 0.68 0.80 -11.91
N ASP A 26 1.27 1.77 -12.62
CA ASP A 26 1.47 1.71 -14.07
C ASP A 26 2.52 0.66 -14.47
N GLY A 27 3.41 0.31 -13.53
CA GLY A 27 4.40 -0.77 -13.69
C GLY A 27 3.88 -2.16 -13.34
N ALA A 28 2.62 -2.26 -12.89
CA ALA A 28 1.96 -3.52 -12.51
C ALA A 28 1.01 -3.96 -13.65
N PRO A 29 1.36 -4.96 -14.48
CA PRO A 29 0.55 -5.36 -15.63
C PRO A 29 -0.86 -5.85 -15.24
N GLU A 30 -1.02 -6.37 -14.03
CA GLU A 30 -2.30 -6.81 -13.47
C GLU A 30 -3.22 -5.66 -13.02
N TRP A 31 -2.69 -4.43 -12.89
CA TRP A 31 -3.42 -3.31 -12.30
C TRP A 31 -4.73 -2.94 -13.02
N PRO A 32 -4.78 -2.86 -14.36
CA PRO A 32 -6.04 -2.56 -15.06
C PRO A 32 -7.13 -3.62 -14.82
N ALA A 33 -6.75 -4.89 -14.79
CA ALA A 33 -7.68 -6.00 -14.53
C ALA A 33 -8.16 -5.99 -13.08
N LEU A 34 -7.27 -5.71 -12.13
CA LEU A 34 -7.63 -5.57 -10.72
C LEU A 34 -8.58 -4.39 -10.51
N CYS A 35 -8.29 -3.22 -11.09
CA CYS A 35 -9.16 -2.04 -11.06
C CYS A 35 -10.60 -2.36 -11.47
N ALA A 36 -10.78 -3.17 -12.52
CA ALA A 36 -12.10 -3.53 -13.02
C ALA A 36 -12.92 -4.41 -12.05
N LEU A 37 -12.27 -5.05 -11.08
CA LEU A 37 -12.90 -5.89 -10.07
C LEU A 37 -13.12 -5.16 -8.74
N LEU A 38 -12.49 -4.00 -8.53
CA LEU A 38 -12.63 -3.24 -7.31
C LEU A 38 -14.02 -2.58 -7.25
N PRO A 39 -14.73 -2.64 -6.11
CA PRO A 39 -15.91 -1.82 -5.92
C PRO A 39 -15.53 -0.33 -5.87
N ASP A 40 -16.53 0.56 -5.98
CA ASP A 40 -16.31 1.98 -5.69
C ASP A 40 -15.85 2.14 -4.24
N VAL A 41 -14.64 2.68 -4.07
CA VAL A 41 -13.98 2.82 -2.77
C VAL A 41 -14.31 4.14 -2.08
N LYS A 42 -15.05 5.03 -2.75
CA LYS A 42 -15.42 6.35 -2.22
C LYS A 42 -16.18 6.21 -0.92
N GLY A 43 -15.71 6.90 0.12
CA GLY A 43 -16.28 6.84 1.46
C GLY A 43 -16.04 5.52 2.21
N MET A 44 -15.36 4.55 1.61
CA MET A 44 -15.04 3.28 2.26
C MET A 44 -13.80 3.42 3.16
N ARG A 45 -13.68 2.49 4.11
CA ARG A 45 -12.43 2.25 4.85
C ARG A 45 -11.64 1.17 4.11
N VAL A 46 -10.38 1.43 3.83
CA VAL A 46 -9.51 0.54 3.04
C VAL A 46 -8.35 0.07 3.88
N LEU A 47 -8.12 -1.25 3.89
CA LEU A 47 -6.96 -1.89 4.51
C LEU A 47 -6.15 -2.61 3.41
N ASP A 48 -4.88 -2.22 3.26
CA ASP A 48 -3.94 -2.77 2.29
C ASP A 48 -2.90 -3.64 3.01
N LEU A 49 -2.99 -4.96 2.84
CA LEU A 49 -2.13 -5.94 3.51
C LEU A 49 -0.91 -6.28 2.66
N GLY A 50 0.28 -5.91 3.14
CA GLY A 50 1.50 -5.96 2.35
C GLY A 50 1.63 -4.77 1.43
N CYS A 51 1.39 -3.56 1.96
CA CYS A 51 1.25 -2.35 1.17
C CYS A 51 2.54 -1.94 0.42
N GLY A 52 3.70 -2.48 0.79
CA GLY A 52 4.99 -2.16 0.16
C GLY A 52 5.24 -0.64 0.17
N TYR A 53 5.43 -0.05 -1.01
CA TYR A 53 5.64 1.40 -1.18
C TYR A 53 4.34 2.23 -1.08
N GLY A 54 3.20 1.60 -0.79
CA GLY A 54 1.92 2.29 -0.54
C GLY A 54 1.24 2.84 -1.79
N TRP A 55 1.49 2.25 -2.96
CA TRP A 55 0.93 2.70 -4.22
C TRP A 55 -0.60 2.61 -4.23
N PHE A 56 -1.14 1.44 -3.85
CA PHE A 56 -2.58 1.25 -3.76
C PHE A 56 -3.21 2.14 -2.70
N CYS A 57 -2.57 2.28 -1.53
CA CYS A 57 -3.03 3.20 -0.48
C CYS A 57 -3.22 4.63 -0.99
N ARG A 58 -2.26 5.16 -1.77
CA ARG A 58 -2.37 6.50 -2.37
C ARG A 58 -3.48 6.57 -3.42
N TRP A 59 -3.63 5.54 -4.25
CA TRP A 59 -4.73 5.46 -5.21
C TRP A 59 -6.10 5.45 -4.50
N ALA A 60 -6.29 4.63 -3.47
CA ALA A 60 -7.55 4.57 -2.72
C ALA A 60 -7.87 5.92 -2.07
N ALA A 61 -6.86 6.62 -1.56
CA ALA A 61 -7.02 7.97 -1.02
C ALA A 61 -7.42 8.98 -2.11
N GLN A 62 -6.88 8.88 -3.33
CA GLN A 62 -7.28 9.70 -4.48
C GLN A 62 -8.71 9.42 -4.94
N GLN A 63 -9.18 8.18 -4.80
CA GLN A 63 -10.57 7.78 -5.03
C GLN A 63 -11.52 8.19 -3.89
N ALA A 64 -11.07 9.04 -2.95
CA ALA A 64 -11.85 9.56 -1.83
C ALA A 64 -12.36 8.48 -0.87
N ALA A 65 -11.56 7.43 -0.63
CA ALA A 65 -11.76 6.56 0.53
C ALA A 65 -11.79 7.39 1.82
N ALA A 66 -12.69 7.05 2.74
CA ALA A 66 -12.86 7.77 4.01
C ALA A 66 -11.65 7.59 4.95
N ALA A 67 -11.00 6.43 4.89
CA ALA A 67 -9.76 6.15 5.62
C ALA A 67 -8.98 5.06 4.89
N VAL A 68 -7.66 5.20 4.85
CA VAL A 68 -6.77 4.20 4.26
C VAL A 68 -5.71 3.79 5.28
N GLU A 69 -5.47 2.50 5.42
CA GLU A 69 -4.40 1.96 6.24
C GLU A 69 -3.56 0.96 5.43
N GLY A 70 -2.26 1.21 5.35
CA GLY A 70 -1.28 0.29 4.78
C GLY A 70 -0.55 -0.47 5.88
N VAL A 71 -0.48 -1.79 5.74
CA VAL A 71 0.23 -2.68 6.66
C VAL A 71 1.37 -3.37 5.93
N ASP A 72 2.57 -3.34 6.49
CA ASP A 72 3.69 -4.14 6.00
C ASP A 72 4.58 -4.61 7.17
N VAL A 73 5.29 -5.71 6.98
CA VAL A 73 6.22 -6.23 8.00
C VAL A 73 7.57 -5.48 7.94
N SER A 74 7.93 -4.97 6.75
CA SER A 74 9.20 -4.31 6.48
C SER A 74 9.20 -2.85 6.94
N VAL A 75 10.21 -2.49 7.72
CA VAL A 75 10.45 -1.10 8.13
C VAL A 75 10.81 -0.26 6.91
N ARG A 76 11.70 -0.76 6.03
CA ARG A 76 12.15 -0.03 4.83
C ARG A 76 11.01 0.26 3.86
N MET A 77 10.09 -0.70 3.67
CA MET A 77 8.89 -0.49 2.86
C MET A 77 8.04 0.65 3.39
N LEU A 78 7.73 0.64 4.70
CA LEU A 78 6.89 1.66 5.32
C LEU A 78 7.58 3.03 5.37
N GLU A 79 8.89 3.09 5.56
CA GLU A 79 9.67 4.33 5.45
C GLU A 79 9.57 4.90 4.03
N ARG A 80 9.76 4.07 3.00
CA ARG A 80 9.59 4.48 1.60
C ARG A 80 8.16 4.95 1.33
N ALA A 81 7.15 4.22 1.79
CA ALA A 81 5.75 4.57 1.62
C ALA A 81 5.42 5.95 2.23
N ARG A 82 5.92 6.24 3.44
CA ARG A 82 5.78 7.55 4.08
C ARG A 82 6.47 8.65 3.29
N ALA A 83 7.74 8.45 2.92
CA ALA A 83 8.52 9.44 2.19
C ALA A 83 7.88 9.80 0.84
N MET A 84 7.41 8.81 0.09
CA MET A 84 6.72 9.04 -1.19
C MET A 84 5.38 9.75 -0.99
N THR A 85 4.63 9.39 0.05
CA THR A 85 3.35 10.05 0.38
C THR A 85 3.57 11.53 0.74
N GLN A 86 4.63 11.84 1.49
CA GLN A 86 5.01 13.22 1.79
C GLN A 86 5.42 13.99 0.53
N ALA A 87 6.23 13.39 -0.35
CA ALA A 87 6.63 14.00 -1.62
C ALA A 87 5.44 14.27 -2.56
N MET A 88 4.39 13.45 -2.48
CA MET A 88 3.16 13.57 -3.26
C MET A 88 2.03 14.31 -2.53
N ALA A 89 2.29 14.90 -1.36
CA ALA A 89 1.23 15.49 -0.52
C ALA A 89 0.41 16.57 -1.25
N GLN A 90 1.02 17.28 -2.19
CA GLN A 90 0.36 18.32 -2.99
C GLN A 90 -0.59 17.75 -4.06
N SER A 91 -0.40 16.50 -4.49
CA SER A 91 -1.26 15.82 -5.48
C SER A 91 -2.31 14.91 -4.85
N LEU A 92 -2.26 14.73 -3.53
CA LEU A 92 -3.28 14.01 -2.77
C LEU A 92 -4.41 14.98 -2.37
N PRO A 93 -5.67 14.49 -2.31
CA PRO A 93 -6.77 15.29 -1.77
C PRO A 93 -6.46 15.76 -0.34
N GLN A 94 -6.87 16.98 0.04
CA GLN A 94 -6.63 17.51 1.40
C GLN A 94 -7.23 16.66 2.52
N HIS A 95 -8.28 15.88 2.21
CA HIS A 95 -8.93 14.97 3.14
C HIS A 95 -8.28 13.58 3.19
N ALA A 96 -7.27 13.31 2.34
CA ALA A 96 -6.59 12.02 2.31
C ALA A 96 -5.82 11.80 3.60
N SER A 97 -6.23 10.80 4.38
CA SER A 97 -5.46 10.31 5.52
C SER A 97 -5.06 8.86 5.28
N ILE A 98 -3.75 8.61 5.30
CA ILE A 98 -3.17 7.28 5.16
C ILE A 98 -2.38 6.94 6.43
N ALA A 99 -2.82 5.91 7.14
CA ALA A 99 -2.11 5.34 8.26
C ALA A 99 -1.15 4.23 7.79
N TRP A 100 -0.01 4.11 8.46
CA TRP A 100 1.00 3.10 8.15
C TRP A 100 1.31 2.29 9.40
N ARG A 101 0.96 1.00 9.41
CA ARG A 101 1.19 0.09 10.53
C ARG A 101 2.24 -0.94 10.17
N ARG A 102 3.21 -1.14 11.06
CA ARG A 102 4.08 -2.31 10.98
C ARG A 102 3.40 -3.47 11.68
N ALA A 103 3.13 -4.55 10.96
CA ALA A 103 2.62 -5.77 11.55
C ALA A 103 2.95 -6.99 10.69
N ASP A 104 3.03 -8.14 11.36
CA ASP A 104 3.08 -9.44 10.71
C ASP A 104 1.65 -9.86 10.32
N LEU A 105 1.42 -10.16 9.05
CA LEU A 105 0.11 -10.59 8.56
C LEU A 105 -0.32 -11.92 9.18
N GLU A 106 0.63 -12.80 9.55
CA GLU A 106 0.33 -14.07 10.22
C GLU A 106 -0.27 -13.88 11.62
N ALA A 107 -0.01 -12.73 12.25
CA ALA A 107 -0.45 -12.40 13.60
C ALA A 107 -1.35 -11.14 13.64
N LEU A 108 -1.82 -10.67 12.48
CA LEU A 108 -2.58 -9.44 12.40
C LEU A 108 -4.03 -9.66 12.84
N GLU A 109 -4.42 -8.97 13.90
CA GLU A 109 -5.82 -8.83 14.27
C GLU A 109 -6.46 -7.68 13.50
N VAL A 110 -7.48 -7.99 12.70
CA VAL A 110 -8.24 -7.00 11.94
C VAL A 110 -9.53 -6.69 12.70
N ALA A 111 -9.84 -5.40 12.87
CA ALA A 111 -11.08 -4.99 13.55
C ALA A 111 -12.32 -5.50 12.80
N GLU A 112 -13.35 -5.93 13.53
CA GLU A 112 -14.62 -6.49 12.98
C GLU A 112 -15.52 -5.47 12.24
N ARG A 113 -14.98 -4.33 11.81
CA ARG A 113 -15.73 -3.29 11.11
C ARG A 113 -15.67 -3.52 9.60
N PRO A 114 -16.76 -3.23 8.85
CA PRO A 114 -16.75 -3.36 7.40
C PRO A 114 -15.66 -2.45 6.81
N MET A 115 -14.70 -3.08 6.15
CA MET A 115 -13.61 -2.44 5.42
C MET A 115 -13.37 -3.22 4.13
N MET A 116 -13.01 -2.51 3.07
CA MET A 116 -12.52 -3.16 1.88
C MET A 116 -11.09 -3.63 2.15
N LEU A 117 -10.89 -4.94 2.11
CA LEU A 117 -9.58 -5.56 2.26
C LEU A 117 -8.97 -5.78 0.88
N LEU A 118 -7.83 -5.15 0.62
CA LEU A 118 -6.98 -5.54 -0.49
C LEU A 118 -5.77 -6.29 0.06
N ILE A 119 -5.57 -7.52 -0.41
CA ILE A 119 -4.36 -8.29 -0.13
C ILE A 119 -3.40 -8.00 -1.27
N GLY A 120 -2.19 -7.55 -0.95
CA GLY A 120 -1.19 -7.05 -1.90
C GLY A 120 -1.08 -7.90 -3.15
N ALA A 121 -1.75 -7.46 -4.21
CA ALA A 121 -1.85 -8.14 -5.50
C ALA A 121 -0.61 -7.93 -6.38
N GLN A 122 0.47 -7.37 -5.82
CA GLN A 122 1.62 -6.81 -6.54
C GLN A 122 2.97 -7.42 -6.14
N ARG A 123 2.98 -8.51 -5.36
CA ARG A 123 4.22 -9.16 -4.88
C ARG A 123 4.64 -10.33 -5.77
#